data_AF-A0A1H1D4F1-F1
#
_entry.id   AF-A0A1H1D4F1-F1
#
_cell.length_a   1.000
_cell.length_b   1.000
_cell.length_c   1.000
_cell.angle_alpha   90.00
_cell.angle_beta   90.00
_cell.angle_gamma   90.00
#
_symmetry.space_group_name_H-M   'P 1'
#
loop_
_entity.id
_entity.type
_entity.pdbx_description
1 polymer ?
#
loop_
_entity_poly.entity_id
_entity_poly.type
_entity_poly.pdbx_seq_one_letter_code
_entity_poly.pdbx_strand_id
1 'polypeptide(L)'
;MFISLKNLTFMALLWALMLDAHALTITPTETRYEAAGNRYYFTVTDWSTSDTSRSFCINPLNPEADNGCILEAGLVTEPGSPYFIATQKIATLPNSRTMGQALQDLMKQGFSVPLRVSVLVPRSKDIPPGACLTLIAFYPGVGGIPGFGPCVAPVAPVVQCDLTGNNRIDYGWLNLYQDTVEGAKASTWVDIICTGPTTVRVKAGYPDSSGIPVGKGVKATLDIDGQDIGVVGNSTQGGYDLVLEGPDKWWWSESKIIESTLHTGGKTPETGEMSGSTWIEIYIP
;
A
#
# COMPACT_ATOMS: atom_id res chain seq x y z
N MET A 1 27.43 -33.04 -53.05
CA MET A 1 26.87 -31.91 -52.27
C MET A 1 26.87 -32.34 -50.81
N PHE A 2 27.97 -32.09 -50.09
CA PHE A 2 28.15 -32.53 -48.70
C PHE A 2 27.61 -31.43 -47.77
N ILE A 3 26.41 -31.64 -47.23
CA ILE A 3 25.88 -30.81 -46.15
C ILE A 3 26.67 -31.20 -44.88
N SER A 4 27.47 -30.25 -44.38
CA SER A 4 28.33 -30.43 -43.20
C SER A 4 27.52 -30.81 -41.96
N LEU A 5 27.90 -31.92 -41.32
CA LEU A 5 27.29 -32.48 -40.10
C LEU A 5 27.27 -31.50 -38.91
N LYS A 6 28.08 -30.42 -38.96
CA LYS A 6 28.13 -29.36 -37.93
C LYS A 6 26.91 -28.43 -37.94
N ASN A 7 26.15 -28.34 -39.03
CA ASN A 7 24.97 -27.48 -39.10
C ASN A 7 23.68 -28.15 -38.57
N LEU A 8 23.65 -29.48 -38.50
CA LEU A 8 22.50 -30.23 -37.97
C LEU A 8 22.43 -30.21 -36.44
N THR A 9 23.57 -30.11 -35.76
CA THR A 9 23.64 -30.03 -34.29
C THR A 9 23.21 -28.65 -33.77
N PHE A 10 23.49 -27.58 -34.50
CA PHE A 10 23.04 -26.22 -34.13
C PHE A 10 21.52 -26.04 -34.28
N MET A 11 20.90 -26.67 -35.28
CA MET A 11 19.43 -26.62 -35.47
C MET A 11 18.66 -27.38 -34.38
N ALA A 12 19.19 -28.52 -33.92
CA ALA A 12 18.56 -29.29 -32.84
C ALA A 12 18.66 -28.59 -31.47
N LEU A 13 19.74 -27.85 -31.20
CA LEU A 13 19.89 -27.04 -29.97
C LEU A 13 19.00 -25.78 -29.97
N LEU A 14 18.70 -25.21 -31.14
CA LEU A 14 17.76 -24.08 -31.26
C LEU A 14 16.29 -24.49 -31.08
N TRP A 15 15.92 -25.73 -31.40
CA TRP A 15 14.57 -26.26 -31.16
C TRP A 15 14.32 -26.66 -29.69
N ALA A 16 15.37 -27.06 -28.96
CA ALA A 16 15.26 -27.37 -27.54
C ALA A 16 15.09 -26.14 -26.63
N LEU A 17 15.33 -24.93 -27.15
CA LEU A 17 15.17 -23.66 -26.43
C LEU A 17 13.78 -23.02 -26.61
N MET A 18 12.88 -23.60 -27.42
CA MET A 18 11.53 -23.05 -27.66
C MET A 18 10.40 -23.89 -27.08
N LEU A 19 10.69 -24.81 -26.15
CA LEU A 19 9.67 -25.27 -25.22
C LEU A 19 9.54 -24.21 -24.12
N ASP A 20 9.04 -23.04 -24.50
CA ASP A 20 8.38 -22.18 -23.53
C ASP A 20 7.24 -23.02 -22.98
N ALA A 21 7.43 -23.55 -21.76
CA ALA A 21 6.32 -23.89 -20.91
C ALA A 21 5.50 -22.60 -20.83
N HIS A 22 4.44 -22.50 -21.64
CA HIS A 22 3.52 -21.36 -21.64
C HIS A 22 2.81 -21.37 -20.28
N ALA A 23 3.52 -20.87 -19.29
CA ALA A 23 3.08 -20.75 -17.93
C ALA A 23 2.27 -19.45 -17.83
N LEU A 24 1.12 -19.53 -17.18
CA LEU A 24 0.43 -18.34 -16.71
C LEU A 24 1.39 -17.51 -15.84
N THR A 25 1.38 -16.19 -16.01
CA THR A 25 2.20 -15.28 -15.22
C THR A 25 1.32 -14.67 -14.13
N ILE A 26 1.81 -14.65 -12.89
CA ILE A 26 1.16 -13.95 -11.77
C ILE A 26 2.01 -12.72 -11.44
N THR A 27 1.42 -11.54 -11.55
CA THR A 27 2.08 -10.28 -11.22
C THR A 27 1.37 -9.61 -10.05
N PRO A 28 1.99 -9.56 -8.85
CA PRO A 28 1.52 -8.77 -7.72
C PRO A 28 1.43 -7.30 -8.12
N THR A 29 0.33 -6.62 -7.77
CA THR A 29 0.12 -5.22 -8.19
C THR A 29 0.09 -4.25 -7.02
N GLU A 30 -0.64 -4.57 -5.97
CA GLU A 30 -0.88 -3.65 -4.86
C GLU A 30 -1.28 -4.45 -3.61
N THR A 31 -0.97 -3.88 -2.44
CA THR A 31 -1.54 -4.36 -1.17
C THR A 31 -2.15 -3.19 -0.43
N ARG A 32 -3.37 -3.38 0.08
CA ARG A 32 -4.12 -2.38 0.85
C ARG A 32 -4.38 -2.85 2.27
N TYR A 33 -4.26 -1.92 3.21
CA TYR A 33 -4.80 -2.10 4.56
C TYR A 33 -6.32 -1.97 4.53
N GLU A 34 -7.03 -2.93 5.11
CA GLU A 34 -8.49 -2.92 5.23
C GLU A 34 -8.93 -3.16 6.67
N ALA A 35 -10.18 -2.79 6.97
CA ALA A 35 -10.85 -3.00 8.25
C ALA A 35 -10.91 -4.48 8.71
N ALA A 36 -10.75 -5.43 7.79
CA ALA A 36 -10.77 -6.86 8.08
C ALA A 36 -9.39 -7.54 8.00
N GLY A 37 -8.36 -6.87 7.47
CA GLY A 37 -7.11 -7.53 7.12
C GLY A 37 -6.27 -6.76 6.11
N ASN A 38 -5.35 -7.46 5.45
CA ASN A 38 -4.59 -6.93 4.31
C ASN A 38 -5.14 -7.55 3.03
N ARG A 39 -5.50 -6.72 2.05
CA ARG A 39 -5.93 -7.19 0.74
C ARG A 39 -4.78 -7.12 -0.25
N TYR A 40 -4.42 -8.28 -0.78
CA TYR A 40 -3.38 -8.42 -1.80
C TYR A 40 -4.03 -8.51 -3.16
N TYR A 41 -3.62 -7.66 -4.08
CA TYR A 41 -4.07 -7.64 -5.47
C TYR A 41 -2.98 -8.17 -6.39
N PHE A 42 -3.40 -8.93 -7.38
CA PHE A 42 -2.51 -9.42 -8.42
C PHE A 42 -3.26 -9.66 -9.72
N THR A 43 -2.49 -9.75 -10.80
CA THR A 43 -3.00 -10.01 -12.15
C THR A 43 -2.45 -11.32 -12.67
N VAL A 44 -3.29 -12.06 -13.40
CA VAL A 44 -2.88 -13.25 -14.12
C VAL A 44 -2.87 -12.95 -15.62
N THR A 45 -1.71 -13.07 -16.25
CA THR A 45 -1.48 -12.86 -17.69
C THR A 45 -0.97 -14.14 -18.35
N ASP A 46 -0.81 -14.08 -19.67
CA ASP A 46 -0.20 -15.14 -20.50
C ASP A 46 -0.92 -16.50 -20.46
N TRP A 47 -2.13 -16.53 -19.89
CA TRP A 47 -3.01 -17.69 -19.97
C TRP A 47 -3.69 -17.72 -21.33
N SER A 48 -3.41 -18.78 -22.11
CA SER A 48 -3.96 -18.96 -23.45
C SER A 48 -5.06 -20.03 -23.52
N THR A 49 -6.08 -19.80 -24.36
CA THR A 49 -7.09 -20.82 -24.68
C THR A 49 -6.54 -21.95 -25.55
N SER A 50 -5.35 -21.77 -26.13
CA SER A 50 -4.61 -22.80 -26.88
C SER A 50 -3.73 -23.69 -25.99
N ASP A 51 -3.69 -23.46 -24.67
CA ASP A 51 -2.87 -24.24 -23.76
C ASP A 51 -3.44 -25.67 -23.62
N THR A 52 -2.70 -26.64 -24.13
CA THR A 52 -3.05 -28.07 -24.12
C THR A 52 -2.51 -28.80 -22.89
N SER A 53 -1.83 -28.11 -21.97
CA SER A 53 -1.34 -28.71 -20.72
C SER A 53 -2.50 -29.18 -19.85
N ARG A 54 -2.21 -30.16 -18.98
CA ARG A 54 -3.21 -30.77 -18.10
C ARG A 54 -3.82 -29.70 -17.18
N SER A 55 -5.14 -29.61 -17.19
CA SER A 55 -5.88 -28.68 -16.33
C SER A 55 -5.74 -29.00 -14.84
N PHE A 56 -5.70 -27.95 -14.02
CA PHE A 56 -5.83 -28.05 -12.56
C PHE A 56 -7.23 -28.52 -12.11
N CYS A 57 -8.25 -28.57 -12.97
CA CYS A 57 -9.55 -29.14 -12.61
C CYS A 57 -9.63 -30.67 -12.78
N ILE A 58 -8.58 -31.33 -13.26
CA ILE A 58 -8.56 -32.80 -13.29
C ILE A 58 -8.14 -33.32 -11.90
N ASN A 59 -9.09 -33.89 -11.17
CA ASN A 59 -8.83 -34.53 -9.89
C ASN A 59 -7.76 -35.64 -10.04
N PRO A 60 -6.62 -35.56 -9.33
CA PRO A 60 -5.55 -36.54 -9.47
C PRO A 60 -5.90 -37.91 -8.90
N LEU A 61 -6.81 -37.99 -7.92
CA LEU A 61 -7.23 -39.24 -7.28
C LEU A 61 -8.35 -39.94 -8.06
N ASN A 62 -9.17 -39.17 -8.77
CA ASN A 62 -10.21 -39.71 -9.65
C ASN A 62 -10.35 -38.87 -10.92
N PRO A 63 -9.48 -39.07 -11.93
CA PRO A 63 -9.49 -38.29 -13.16
C PRO A 63 -10.77 -38.44 -14.00
N GLU A 64 -11.57 -39.48 -13.73
CA GLU A 64 -12.83 -39.76 -14.42
C GLU A 64 -14.03 -39.09 -13.75
N ALA A 65 -13.88 -38.60 -12.50
CA ALA A 65 -14.95 -37.87 -11.82
C ALA A 65 -15.28 -36.58 -12.55
N ASP A 66 -16.55 -36.40 -12.93
CA ASP A 66 -17.05 -35.21 -13.62
C ASP A 66 -17.51 -34.10 -12.67
N ASN A 67 -16.78 -33.93 -11.55
CA ASN A 67 -17.24 -33.11 -10.43
C ASN A 67 -16.79 -31.64 -10.54
N GLY A 68 -16.02 -31.29 -11.57
CA GLY A 68 -15.44 -29.95 -11.74
C GLY A 68 -14.47 -29.56 -10.61
N CYS A 69 -14.11 -28.28 -10.57
CA CYS A 69 -13.28 -27.72 -9.50
C CYS A 69 -13.66 -26.26 -9.17
N ILE A 70 -13.23 -25.77 -8.02
CA ILE A 70 -13.34 -24.37 -7.64
C ILE A 70 -11.96 -23.73 -7.83
N LEU A 71 -11.90 -22.71 -8.67
CA LEU A 71 -10.71 -21.88 -8.82
C LEU A 71 -10.73 -20.80 -7.76
N GLU A 72 -9.64 -20.69 -7.00
CA GLU A 72 -9.44 -19.67 -5.97
C GLU A 72 -8.12 -18.92 -6.18
N ALA A 73 -8.09 -17.65 -5.81
CA ALA A 73 -6.85 -16.94 -5.51
C ALA A 73 -6.44 -17.28 -4.08
N GLY A 74 -5.15 -17.38 -3.78
CA GLY A 74 -4.74 -17.57 -2.39
C GLY A 74 -3.36 -17.07 -2.07
N LEU A 75 -3.13 -16.93 -0.76
CA LEU A 75 -1.82 -16.73 -0.17
C LEU A 75 -1.44 -18.03 0.56
N VAL A 76 -0.34 -18.65 0.16
CA VAL A 76 0.20 -19.87 0.78
C VAL A 76 1.43 -19.55 1.61
N THR A 77 1.79 -20.43 2.54
CA THR A 77 2.95 -20.23 3.43
C THR A 77 4.29 -20.28 2.72
N GLU A 78 4.39 -21.07 1.64
CA GLU A 78 5.60 -21.27 0.83
C GLU A 78 5.23 -21.90 -0.53
N PRO A 79 6.12 -21.87 -1.55
CA PRO A 79 5.86 -22.50 -2.84
C PRO A 79 5.49 -23.98 -2.71
N GLY A 80 4.36 -24.39 -3.30
CA GLY A 80 3.88 -25.77 -3.26
C GLY A 80 3.27 -26.22 -1.92
N SER A 81 3.13 -25.32 -0.95
CA SER A 81 2.49 -25.64 0.33
C SER A 81 1.01 -26.01 0.16
N PRO A 82 0.53 -27.06 0.85
CA PRO A 82 -0.90 -27.33 0.98
C PRO A 82 -1.59 -26.45 2.04
N TYR A 83 -0.83 -25.61 2.75
CA TYR A 83 -1.33 -24.74 3.80
C TYR A 83 -1.62 -23.34 3.27
N PHE A 84 -2.90 -23.00 3.26
CA PHE A 84 -3.40 -21.70 2.82
C PHE A 84 -3.57 -20.75 4.01
N ILE A 85 -3.01 -19.55 3.89
CA ILE A 85 -3.19 -18.46 4.86
C ILE A 85 -4.58 -17.85 4.65
N ALA A 86 -4.92 -17.59 3.40
CA ALA A 86 -6.21 -17.08 2.96
C ALA A 86 -6.48 -17.50 1.52
N THR A 87 -7.76 -17.68 1.19
CA THR A 87 -8.21 -17.92 -0.19
C THR A 87 -9.43 -17.07 -0.51
N GLN A 88 -9.65 -16.86 -1.80
CA GLN A 88 -10.79 -16.14 -2.34
C GLN A 88 -11.28 -16.88 -3.57
N LYS A 89 -12.51 -17.38 -3.52
CA LYS A 89 -13.17 -18.01 -4.67
C LYS A 89 -13.23 -17.03 -5.85
N ILE A 90 -12.78 -17.50 -7.01
CA ILE A 90 -12.88 -16.83 -8.31
C ILE A 90 -14.07 -17.40 -9.07
N ALA A 91 -14.07 -18.71 -9.33
CA ALA A 91 -15.08 -19.35 -10.16
C ALA A 91 -15.26 -20.83 -9.79
N THR A 92 -16.37 -21.42 -10.24
CA THR A 92 -16.55 -22.86 -10.26
C THR A 92 -16.48 -23.30 -11.72
N LEU A 93 -15.58 -24.22 -12.03
CA LEU A 93 -15.30 -24.68 -13.38
C LEU A 93 -15.77 -26.14 -13.53
N PRO A 94 -16.25 -26.51 -14.72
CA PRO A 94 -16.54 -27.91 -15.03
C PRO A 94 -15.23 -28.72 -15.08
N ASN A 95 -15.31 -30.00 -15.43
CA ASN A 95 -14.14 -30.86 -15.59
C ASN A 95 -13.35 -30.52 -16.87
N SER A 96 -12.81 -29.30 -16.96
CA SER A 96 -11.96 -28.85 -18.06
C SER A 96 -10.71 -29.73 -18.09
N ARG A 97 -10.41 -30.36 -19.23
CA ARG A 97 -9.28 -31.29 -19.38
C ARG A 97 -7.95 -30.58 -19.61
N THR A 98 -7.97 -29.41 -20.23
CA THR A 98 -6.77 -28.59 -20.47
C THR A 98 -6.86 -27.22 -19.80
N MET A 99 -5.70 -26.60 -19.56
CA MET A 99 -5.63 -25.22 -19.07
C MET A 99 -6.35 -24.24 -20.02
N GLY A 100 -6.27 -24.47 -21.33
CA GLY A 100 -6.98 -23.67 -22.32
C GLY A 100 -8.51 -23.83 -22.25
N GLN A 101 -9.00 -25.04 -21.97
CA GLN A 101 -10.43 -25.27 -21.71
C GLN A 101 -10.88 -24.60 -20.42
N ALA A 102 -10.07 -24.65 -19.36
CA ALA A 102 -10.37 -23.96 -18.10
C ALA A 102 -10.51 -22.45 -18.31
N LEU A 103 -9.65 -21.84 -19.13
CA LEU A 103 -9.78 -20.44 -19.51
C LEU A 103 -11.04 -20.18 -20.34
N GLN A 104 -11.35 -21.02 -21.32
CA GLN A 104 -12.59 -20.89 -22.10
C GLN A 104 -13.83 -20.92 -21.20
N ASP A 105 -13.84 -21.79 -20.19
CA ASP A 105 -14.95 -21.91 -19.24
C ASP A 105 -15.02 -20.71 -18.29
N LEU A 106 -13.89 -20.12 -17.89
CA LEU A 106 -13.86 -18.82 -17.21
C LEU A 106 -14.41 -17.71 -18.10
N MET A 107 -14.01 -17.66 -19.37
CA MET A 107 -14.47 -16.63 -20.31
C MET A 107 -15.99 -16.71 -20.54
N LYS A 108 -16.57 -17.92 -20.58
CA LYS A 108 -18.02 -18.11 -20.63
C LYS A 108 -18.74 -17.55 -19.39
N GLN A 109 -18.05 -17.43 -18.25
CA GLN A 109 -18.56 -16.82 -17.02
C GLN A 109 -18.30 -15.31 -16.95
N GLY A 110 -17.77 -14.69 -18.01
CA GLY A 110 -17.54 -13.25 -18.11
C GLY A 110 -16.15 -12.78 -17.68
N PHE A 111 -15.23 -13.70 -17.38
CA PHE A 111 -13.84 -13.36 -17.06
C PHE A 111 -13.01 -13.09 -18.33
N SER A 112 -11.95 -12.29 -18.21
CA SER A 112 -11.01 -12.01 -19.30
C SER A 112 -9.57 -11.99 -18.80
N VAL A 113 -8.61 -12.16 -19.71
CA VAL A 113 -7.19 -11.99 -19.44
C VAL A 113 -6.78 -10.57 -19.89
N PRO A 114 -6.11 -9.77 -19.05
CA PRO A 114 -5.59 -10.09 -17.72
C PRO A 114 -6.69 -10.30 -16.67
N LEU A 115 -6.61 -11.42 -15.94
CA LEU A 115 -7.53 -11.71 -14.86
C LEU A 115 -7.06 -10.97 -13.60
N ARG A 116 -7.88 -10.01 -13.12
CA ARG A 116 -7.60 -9.24 -11.91
C ARG A 116 -8.25 -9.91 -10.72
N VAL A 117 -7.45 -10.23 -9.70
CA VAL A 117 -7.92 -10.95 -8.51
C VAL A 117 -7.38 -10.30 -7.25
N SER A 118 -8.04 -10.60 -6.13
CA SER A 118 -7.55 -10.18 -4.82
C SER A 118 -7.82 -11.27 -3.79
N VAL A 119 -7.01 -11.30 -2.74
CA VAL A 119 -7.20 -12.14 -1.57
C VAL A 119 -7.09 -11.28 -0.31
N LEU A 120 -8.06 -11.42 0.59
CA LEU A 120 -8.05 -10.75 1.89
C LEU A 120 -7.46 -11.70 2.94
N VAL A 121 -6.32 -11.33 3.50
CA VAL A 121 -5.72 -12.04 4.64
C VAL A 121 -6.25 -11.43 5.92
N PRO A 122 -7.01 -12.19 6.74
CA PRO A 122 -7.52 -11.68 8.01
C PRO A 122 -6.40 -11.24 8.95
N ARG A 123 -6.65 -10.22 9.78
CA ARG A 123 -5.64 -9.72 10.74
C ARG A 123 -5.14 -10.73 11.75
N SER A 124 -5.95 -11.75 12.06
CA SER A 124 -5.57 -12.81 12.98
C SER A 124 -4.56 -13.79 12.39
N LYS A 125 -4.10 -13.56 11.14
CA LYS A 125 -3.15 -14.39 10.45
C LYS A 125 -1.84 -13.64 10.27
N ASP A 126 -0.78 -14.21 10.82
CA ASP A 126 0.58 -13.81 10.51
C ASP A 126 0.98 -14.34 9.13
N ILE A 127 1.76 -13.54 8.41
CA ILE A 127 2.28 -13.89 7.10
C ILE A 127 3.74 -14.29 7.29
N PRO A 128 4.08 -15.60 7.23
CA PRO A 128 5.45 -16.05 7.42
C PRO A 128 6.36 -15.56 6.28
N PRO A 129 7.67 -15.42 6.52
CA PRO A 129 8.64 -15.23 5.46
C PRO A 129 8.53 -16.37 4.43
N GLY A 130 8.48 -16.03 3.14
CA GLY A 130 8.31 -17.00 2.06
C GLY A 130 6.86 -17.21 1.60
N ALA A 131 5.88 -16.61 2.29
CA ALA A 131 4.50 -16.61 1.83
C ALA A 131 4.36 -15.96 0.45
N CYS A 132 3.47 -16.50 -0.37
CA CYS A 132 3.32 -16.06 -1.75
C CYS A 132 1.89 -16.19 -2.28
N LEU A 133 1.58 -15.38 -3.29
CA LEU A 133 0.33 -15.37 -4.01
C LEU A 133 0.37 -16.44 -5.12
N THR A 134 -0.73 -17.17 -5.26
CA THR A 134 -0.89 -18.23 -6.26
C THR A 134 -2.37 -18.43 -6.61
N LEU A 135 -2.63 -19.21 -7.66
CA LEU A 135 -3.95 -19.81 -7.90
C LEU A 135 -4.03 -21.19 -7.24
N ILE A 136 -5.23 -21.57 -6.80
CA ILE A 136 -5.53 -22.82 -6.11
C ILE A 136 -6.74 -23.46 -6.77
N ALA A 137 -6.72 -24.79 -6.86
CA ALA A 137 -7.91 -25.55 -7.22
C ALA A 137 -8.41 -26.34 -6.01
N PHE A 138 -9.71 -26.24 -5.74
CA PHE A 138 -10.37 -27.01 -4.69
C PHE A 138 -11.38 -27.97 -5.30
N TYR A 139 -11.34 -29.22 -4.87
CA TYR A 139 -12.27 -30.27 -5.30
C TYR A 139 -13.26 -30.59 -4.18
N PRO A 140 -14.58 -30.49 -4.44
CA PRO A 140 -15.57 -30.91 -3.47
C PRO A 140 -15.34 -32.34 -2.97
N GLY A 141 -15.23 -32.54 -1.66
CA GLY A 141 -15.03 -33.84 -1.02
C GLY A 141 -13.59 -34.38 -1.01
N VAL A 142 -12.64 -33.75 -1.70
CA VAL A 142 -11.23 -34.17 -1.73
C VAL A 142 -10.30 -33.12 -1.10
N GLY A 143 -10.66 -31.84 -1.17
CA GLY A 143 -9.87 -30.73 -0.61
C GLY A 143 -9.12 -29.93 -1.66
N GLY A 144 -8.22 -29.06 -1.21
CA GLY A 144 -7.37 -28.23 -2.07
C GLY A 144 -6.13 -28.97 -2.54
N ILE A 145 -5.74 -28.80 -3.80
CA ILE A 145 -4.38 -29.14 -4.24
C ILE A 145 -3.43 -27.97 -3.98
N PRO A 146 -2.11 -28.23 -3.85
CA PRO A 146 -1.11 -27.18 -3.81
C PRO A 146 -1.32 -26.17 -4.95
N GLY A 147 -0.98 -24.91 -4.68
CA GLY A 147 -1.14 -23.85 -5.67
C GLY A 147 -0.47 -24.18 -6.99
N PHE A 148 -1.08 -23.76 -8.09
CA PHE A 148 -0.55 -23.94 -9.44
C PHE A 148 -0.16 -22.59 -10.06
N GLY A 149 0.81 -22.66 -10.98
CA GLY A 149 1.46 -21.47 -11.53
C GLY A 149 2.61 -20.98 -10.64
N PRO A 150 3.19 -19.81 -10.97
CA PRO A 150 4.27 -19.24 -10.19
C PRO A 150 3.77 -18.78 -8.82
N CYS A 151 4.56 -19.06 -7.80
CA CYS A 151 4.37 -18.56 -6.45
C CYS A 151 5.16 -17.25 -6.32
N VAL A 152 4.45 -16.14 -6.19
CA VAL A 152 5.06 -14.79 -6.22
C VAL A 152 4.86 -14.07 -4.90
N ALA A 153 5.93 -13.45 -4.39
CA ALA A 153 5.87 -12.71 -3.14
C ALA A 153 4.84 -11.56 -3.24
N PRO A 154 4.00 -11.35 -2.21
CA PRO A 154 3.10 -10.21 -2.21
C PRO A 154 3.87 -8.89 -2.18
N VAL A 155 3.28 -7.84 -2.76
CA VAL A 155 3.80 -6.47 -2.58
C VAL A 155 3.61 -6.07 -1.12
N ALA A 156 4.60 -5.42 -0.53
CA ALA A 156 4.43 -4.85 0.81
C ALA A 156 3.31 -3.80 0.79
N PRO A 157 2.40 -3.79 1.79
CA PRO A 157 1.38 -2.75 1.87
C PRO A 157 2.04 -1.37 1.97
N VAL A 158 1.56 -0.43 1.17
CA VAL A 158 2.04 0.95 1.20
C VAL A 158 1.35 1.66 2.35
N VAL A 159 2.14 2.14 3.31
CA VAL A 159 1.66 3.05 4.35
C VAL A 159 1.32 4.38 3.69
N GLN A 160 0.10 4.86 3.95
CA GLN A 160 -0.36 6.19 3.60
C GLN A 160 -0.71 6.95 4.86
N CYS A 161 -0.20 8.17 4.99
CA CYS A 161 -0.53 9.08 6.08
C CYS A 161 -1.10 10.38 5.53
N ASP A 162 -2.18 10.85 6.14
CA ASP A 162 -2.85 12.10 5.81
C ASP A 162 -2.84 13.05 7.02
N LEU A 163 -2.73 14.34 6.72
CA LEU A 163 -2.97 15.43 7.66
C LEU A 163 -4.40 15.94 7.50
N THR A 164 -5.17 15.88 8.57
CA THR A 164 -6.52 16.44 8.65
C THR A 164 -6.64 17.38 9.85
N GLY A 165 -7.82 17.97 10.07
CA GLY A 165 -8.04 18.95 11.14
C GLY A 165 -8.13 20.38 10.63
N ASN A 166 -7.91 21.35 11.54
CA ASN A 166 -8.05 22.76 11.22
C ASN A 166 -6.67 23.40 10.99
N ASN A 167 -6.42 23.85 9.76
CA ASN A 167 -5.17 24.49 9.36
C ASN A 167 -5.15 26.01 9.61
N ARG A 168 -6.15 26.57 10.29
CA ARG A 168 -6.25 27.98 10.63
C ARG A 168 -6.21 28.19 12.14
N ILE A 169 -5.25 29.01 12.57
CA ILE A 169 -5.19 29.55 13.92
C ILE A 169 -5.81 30.95 13.89
N ASP A 170 -6.86 31.16 14.67
CA ASP A 170 -7.56 32.45 14.75
C ASP A 170 -7.38 33.06 16.13
N TYR A 171 -6.75 34.23 16.16
CA TYR A 171 -6.54 35.02 17.38
C TYR A 171 -7.76 35.87 17.76
N GLY A 172 -8.78 35.91 16.90
CA GLY A 172 -9.95 36.77 17.05
C GLY A 172 -9.59 38.25 17.00
N TRP A 173 -10.38 39.07 17.67
CA TRP A 173 -10.17 40.51 17.74
C TRP A 173 -9.25 40.88 18.92
N LEU A 174 -8.04 41.34 18.61
CA LEU A 174 -7.06 41.80 19.61
C LEU A 174 -7.12 43.33 19.79
N ASN A 175 -7.07 43.82 21.03
CA ASN A 175 -7.12 45.25 21.32
C ASN A 175 -5.72 45.84 21.52
N LEU A 176 -5.28 46.60 20.52
CA LEU A 176 -3.96 47.24 20.47
C LEU A 176 -3.67 48.24 21.61
N TYR A 177 -4.69 48.72 22.32
CA TYR A 177 -4.53 49.71 23.40
C TYR A 177 -4.19 49.10 24.77
N GLN A 178 -4.19 47.77 24.92
CA GLN A 178 -4.08 47.11 26.22
C GLN A 178 -2.94 46.07 26.31
N ASP A 179 -1.82 46.28 25.61
CA ASP A 179 -0.68 45.34 25.60
C ASP A 179 -1.06 43.90 25.21
N THR A 180 -2.23 43.69 24.58
CA THR A 180 -2.82 42.35 24.39
C THR A 180 -2.24 41.56 23.21
N VAL A 181 -1.32 42.13 22.43
CA VAL A 181 -0.69 41.43 21.30
C VAL A 181 0.55 40.67 21.73
N GLU A 182 1.35 41.20 22.64
CA GLU A 182 2.53 40.49 23.14
C GLU A 182 2.09 39.29 23.98
N GLY A 183 2.55 38.10 23.60
CA GLY A 183 2.21 36.86 24.30
C GLY A 183 0.77 36.38 24.07
N ALA A 184 0.01 36.99 23.15
CA ALA A 184 -1.31 36.48 22.77
C ALA A 184 -1.16 35.05 22.25
N LYS A 185 -2.01 34.14 22.71
CA LYS A 185 -2.00 32.73 22.33
C LYS A 185 -3.29 32.32 21.64
N ALA A 186 -3.16 31.50 20.61
CA ALA A 186 -4.26 30.81 19.98
C ALA A 186 -3.78 29.44 19.52
N SER A 187 -4.67 28.45 19.50
CA SER A 187 -4.30 27.09 19.12
C SER A 187 -5.28 26.49 18.13
N THR A 188 -4.78 25.53 17.38
CA THR A 188 -5.56 24.63 16.54
C THR A 188 -5.08 23.20 16.77
N TRP A 189 -5.69 22.25 16.10
CA TRP A 189 -5.33 20.85 16.16
C TRP A 189 -5.23 20.30 14.75
N VAL A 190 -4.26 19.41 14.56
CA VAL A 190 -4.10 18.61 13.35
C VAL A 190 -4.14 17.15 13.73
N ASP A 191 -4.82 16.36 12.91
CA ASP A 191 -4.95 14.93 13.09
C ASP A 191 -4.08 14.24 12.04
N ILE A 192 -3.16 13.41 12.51
CA ILE A 192 -2.27 12.59 11.69
C ILE A 192 -2.91 11.22 11.61
N ILE A 193 -3.38 10.86 10.42
CA ILE A 193 -4.07 9.59 10.19
C ILE A 193 -3.21 8.74 9.29
N CYS A 194 -2.78 7.58 9.76
CA CYS A 194 -1.96 6.67 8.98
C CYS A 194 -2.63 5.31 8.80
N THR A 195 -2.35 4.68 7.67
CA THR A 195 -2.69 3.30 7.37
C THR A 195 -1.50 2.41 7.69
N GLY A 196 -1.74 1.37 8.49
CA GLY A 196 -0.73 0.42 8.92
C GLY A 196 0.19 0.90 10.04
N PRO A 197 1.01 -0.02 10.58
CA PRO A 197 2.07 0.30 11.52
C PRO A 197 3.15 1.09 10.79
N THR A 198 3.42 2.30 11.26
CA THR A 198 4.45 3.16 10.67
C THR A 198 4.99 4.09 11.72
N THR A 199 6.23 4.53 11.50
CA THR A 199 6.76 5.71 12.17
C THR A 199 6.47 6.91 11.29
N VAL A 200 5.99 8.00 11.87
CA VAL A 200 5.83 9.28 11.17
C VAL A 200 6.76 10.29 11.77
N ARG A 201 7.29 11.16 10.94
CA ARG A 201 8.04 12.32 11.37
C ARG A 201 7.36 13.59 10.86
N VAL A 202 7.06 14.50 11.79
CA VAL A 202 6.39 15.77 11.49
C VAL A 202 7.42 16.88 11.52
N LYS A 203 7.59 17.60 10.41
CA LYS A 203 8.41 18.80 10.30
C LYS A 203 7.55 20.03 10.18
N ALA A 204 7.95 21.09 10.86
CA ALA A 204 7.37 22.41 10.70
C ALA A 204 8.50 23.43 10.76
N GLY A 205 8.33 24.58 10.12
CA GLY A 205 9.36 25.62 10.12
C GLY A 205 8.85 26.94 9.58
N TYR A 206 9.49 28.03 9.99
CA TYR A 206 9.14 29.39 9.58
C TYR A 206 10.03 29.88 8.43
N PRO A 207 9.56 30.85 7.63
CA PRO A 207 10.36 31.44 6.56
C PRO A 207 11.59 32.23 7.06
N ASP A 208 11.60 32.67 8.31
CA ASP A 208 12.72 33.45 8.87
C ASP A 208 13.10 33.04 10.29
N SER A 209 14.28 33.51 10.72
CA SER A 209 14.89 33.16 12.00
C SER A 209 14.27 33.87 13.21
N SER A 210 13.09 34.44 13.04
CA SER A 210 12.46 35.33 14.01
C SER A 210 10.95 35.10 14.13
N GLY A 211 10.41 34.09 13.45
CA GLY A 211 9.02 33.67 13.50
C GLY A 211 8.28 33.90 12.19
N ILE A 212 6.98 33.66 12.21
CA ILE A 212 6.09 33.89 11.07
C ILE A 212 5.69 35.37 11.07
N PRO A 213 6.03 36.16 10.05
CA PRO A 213 5.50 37.52 9.96
C PRO A 213 3.99 37.46 9.76
N VAL A 214 3.23 38.01 10.71
CA VAL A 214 1.76 38.11 10.63
C VAL A 214 1.28 39.55 10.43
N GLY A 215 2.15 40.53 10.64
CA GLY A 215 1.84 41.94 10.47
C GLY A 215 3.06 42.81 10.64
N LYS A 216 2.92 44.12 10.43
CA LYS A 216 4.05 45.03 10.59
C LYS A 216 4.43 45.15 12.07
N GLY A 217 5.61 44.62 12.39
CA GLY A 217 6.13 44.59 13.76
C GLY A 217 5.60 43.43 14.60
N VAL A 218 4.80 42.51 14.05
CA VAL A 218 4.27 41.34 14.79
C VAL A 218 4.70 40.06 14.10
N LYS A 219 5.21 39.13 14.90
CA LYS A 219 5.62 37.79 14.49
C LYS A 219 4.91 36.77 15.35
N ALA A 220 4.66 35.60 14.79
CA ALA A 220 4.14 34.47 15.53
C ALA A 220 5.21 33.39 15.67
N THR A 221 5.36 32.82 16.86
CA THR A 221 6.01 31.52 17.03
C THR A 221 4.95 30.44 17.08
N LEU A 222 5.35 29.20 16.84
CA LEU A 222 4.51 28.02 16.92
C LEU A 222 5.16 26.97 17.81
N ASP A 223 4.30 26.21 18.45
CA ASP A 223 4.63 25.15 19.36
C ASP A 223 3.72 23.96 19.03
N ILE A 224 4.27 22.75 19.02
CA ILE A 224 3.50 21.51 18.84
C ILE A 224 3.57 20.73 20.14
N ASP A 225 2.42 20.48 20.76
CA ASP A 225 2.28 19.75 22.03
C ASP A 225 3.15 20.27 23.19
N GLY A 226 3.38 21.58 23.28
CA GLY A 226 4.23 22.21 24.29
C GLY A 226 5.72 22.28 23.92
N GLN A 227 6.08 21.90 22.70
CA GLN A 227 7.44 21.96 22.17
C GLN A 227 7.61 23.01 21.07
N ASP A 228 8.46 24.02 21.34
CA ASP A 228 8.79 25.09 20.40
C ASP A 228 9.42 24.51 19.12
N ILE A 229 8.81 24.85 17.98
CA ILE A 229 9.26 24.37 16.67
C ILE A 229 10.57 25.07 16.27
N GLY A 230 10.87 26.21 16.90
CA GLY A 230 12.16 26.86 16.82
C GLY A 230 12.52 27.41 15.44
N VAL A 231 13.59 28.18 15.43
CA VAL A 231 14.17 28.82 14.25
C VAL A 231 15.35 27.99 13.76
N VAL A 232 15.37 27.68 12.47
CA VAL A 232 16.47 26.93 11.87
C VAL A 232 17.29 27.89 11.01
N GLY A 233 18.52 28.16 11.44
CA GLY A 233 19.51 28.81 10.60
C GLY A 233 19.85 27.92 9.40
N ASN A 234 19.44 28.35 8.20
CA ASN A 234 20.05 28.06 6.90
C ASN A 234 20.38 26.59 6.52
N SER A 235 19.74 25.58 7.13
CA SER A 235 19.86 24.20 6.66
C SER A 235 18.49 23.65 6.30
N THR A 236 18.40 23.06 5.12
CA THR A 236 17.32 22.25 4.55
C THR A 236 16.98 20.99 5.38
N GLN A 237 17.34 20.95 6.68
CA GLN A 237 17.22 19.79 7.56
C GLN A 237 16.84 20.13 9.01
N GLY A 238 16.43 21.36 9.32
CA GLY A 238 15.89 21.65 10.64
C GLY A 238 14.36 21.69 10.60
N GLY A 239 13.77 20.86 11.43
CA GLY A 239 12.39 20.94 11.86
C GLY A 239 12.32 20.32 13.23
N TYR A 240 11.25 20.60 13.96
CA TYR A 240 10.78 19.65 14.95
C TYR A 240 10.73 18.27 14.28
N ASP A 241 11.28 17.23 14.92
CA ASP A 241 11.26 15.85 14.41
C ASP A 241 10.46 15.02 15.39
N LEU A 242 9.14 15.15 15.33
CA LEU A 242 8.26 14.36 16.17
C LEU A 242 8.13 12.97 15.57
N VAL A 243 8.78 12.01 16.21
CA VAL A 243 8.66 10.59 15.88
C VAL A 243 7.38 10.07 16.52
N LEU A 244 6.37 9.78 15.70
CA LEU A 244 5.15 9.10 16.12
C LEU A 244 5.24 7.65 15.74
N GLU A 245 5.24 6.77 16.74
CA GLU A 245 5.18 5.33 16.53
C GLU A 245 3.72 4.90 16.51
N GLY A 246 3.24 4.58 15.31
CA GLY A 246 1.96 3.96 15.13
C GLY A 246 1.89 2.64 15.89
N PRO A 247 0.80 2.36 16.63
CA PRO A 247 0.59 1.03 17.18
C PRO A 247 0.51 -0.01 16.05
N ASP A 248 0.67 -1.29 16.38
CA ASP A 248 0.43 -2.43 15.48
C ASP A 248 -1.05 -2.55 15.08
N LYS A 249 -1.55 -1.53 14.37
CA LYS A 249 -2.93 -1.37 13.92
C LYS A 249 -2.93 -1.03 12.44
N TRP A 250 -3.96 -1.51 11.75
CA TRP A 250 -4.21 -1.26 10.33
C TRP A 250 -4.49 0.22 10.00
N TRP A 251 -4.85 1.01 11.01
CA TRP A 251 -4.87 2.45 10.97
C TRP A 251 -4.69 2.96 12.39
N TRP A 252 -4.20 4.18 12.50
CA TRP A 252 -4.17 4.92 13.74
C TRP A 252 -4.30 6.41 13.43
N SER A 253 -4.75 7.15 14.43
CA SER A 253 -4.89 8.59 14.37
C SER A 253 -4.30 9.18 15.63
N GLU A 254 -3.53 10.24 15.49
CA GLU A 254 -3.02 11.00 16.61
C GLU A 254 -3.24 12.49 16.39
N SER A 255 -3.86 13.13 17.38
CA SER A 255 -4.13 14.57 17.36
C SER A 255 -2.97 15.31 17.98
N LYS A 256 -2.52 16.38 17.32
CA LYS A 256 -1.47 17.29 17.78
C LYS A 256 -2.02 18.69 17.93
N ILE A 257 -1.74 19.31 19.05
CA ILE A 257 -2.12 20.70 19.30
C ILE A 257 -1.01 21.58 18.74
N ILE A 258 -1.38 22.51 17.87
CA ILE A 258 -0.49 23.56 17.38
C ILE A 258 -0.89 24.83 18.11
N GLU A 259 -0.04 25.31 19.00
CA GLU A 259 -0.19 26.61 19.65
C GLU A 259 0.63 27.65 18.90
N SER A 260 0.09 28.85 18.77
CA SER A 260 0.78 30.01 18.24
C SER A 260 0.81 31.11 19.27
N THR A 261 1.97 31.77 19.41
CA THR A 261 2.16 32.92 20.31
C THR A 261 2.63 34.13 19.52
N LEU A 262 1.99 35.29 19.71
CA LEU A 262 2.39 36.54 19.05
C LEU A 262 3.48 37.28 19.83
N HIS A 263 4.39 37.90 19.08
CA HIS A 263 5.54 38.67 19.57
C HIS A 263 5.66 39.96 18.77
N THR A 264 5.83 41.07 19.47
CA THR A 264 5.94 42.44 18.93
C THR A 264 7.39 42.94 18.92
N GLY A 265 8.28 42.28 19.67
CA GLY A 265 9.68 42.68 19.81
C GLY A 265 9.85 44.10 20.38
N GLY A 266 8.91 44.54 21.23
CA GLY A 266 8.91 45.87 21.84
C GLY A 266 8.48 47.00 20.90
N LYS A 267 7.93 46.68 19.72
CA LYS A 267 7.37 47.67 18.79
C LYS A 267 5.86 47.77 18.96
N THR A 268 5.31 48.96 18.80
CA THR A 268 3.84 49.12 18.72
C THR A 268 3.35 48.46 17.43
N PRO A 269 2.42 47.49 17.50
CA PRO A 269 1.86 46.89 16.30
C PRO A 269 1.06 47.92 15.50
N GLU A 270 1.02 47.78 14.19
CA GLU A 270 0.13 48.60 13.35
C GLU A 270 -1.33 48.14 13.47
N THR A 271 -2.26 49.08 13.33
CA THR A 271 -3.70 48.79 13.25
C THR A 271 -4.03 48.14 11.92
N GLY A 272 -4.73 47.00 11.94
CA GLY A 272 -5.19 46.35 10.72
C GLY A 272 -5.38 44.85 10.90
N GLU A 273 -5.78 44.18 9.83
CA GLU A 273 -5.82 42.73 9.77
C GLU A 273 -4.38 42.17 9.73
N MET A 274 -4.13 41.15 10.55
CA MET A 274 -2.85 40.44 10.61
C MET A 274 -3.06 39.02 10.09
N SER A 275 -2.21 38.59 9.16
CA SER A 275 -2.22 37.25 8.60
C SER A 275 -0.82 36.84 8.19
N GLY A 276 -0.49 35.57 8.41
CA GLY A 276 0.76 34.95 8.01
C GLY A 276 0.52 33.47 7.74
N SER A 277 1.47 32.84 7.06
CA SER A 277 1.40 31.42 6.74
C SER A 277 2.73 30.73 7.00
N THR A 278 2.62 29.43 7.28
CA THR A 278 3.74 28.53 7.46
C THR A 278 3.37 27.18 6.87
N TRP A 279 4.31 26.24 6.87
CA TRP A 279 4.06 24.87 6.44
C TRP A 279 4.32 23.88 7.57
N ILE A 280 3.61 22.76 7.49
CA ILE A 280 3.82 21.55 8.28
C ILE A 280 3.86 20.41 7.25
N GLU A 281 4.90 19.60 7.31
CA GLU A 281 5.14 18.47 6.42
C GLU A 281 5.21 17.17 7.24
N ILE A 282 4.65 16.12 6.69
CA ILE A 282 4.77 14.77 7.22
C ILE A 282 5.62 13.93 6.29
N TYR A 283 6.57 13.20 6.84
CA TYR A 283 7.33 12.19 6.12
C TYR A 283 7.31 10.84 6.84
N ILE A 284 7.16 9.79 6.05
CA ILE A 284 7.33 8.40 6.46
C ILE A 284 8.79 8.04 6.11
N PRO A 285 9.64 7.70 7.09
CA PRO A 285 11.06 7.41 6.88
C PRO A 285 11.31 6.09 6.14
#